data_AF-A0A976LTY5-F1
#
_entry.id   AF-A0A976LTY5-F1
#
_cell.length_a   1.000
_cell.length_b   1.000
_cell.length_c   1.000
_cell.angle_alpha   90.00
_cell.angle_beta   90.00
_cell.angle_gamma   90.00
#
_symmetry.space_group_name_H-M   'P 1'
#
loop_
_entity.id
_entity.type
_entity.pdbx_description
1 polymer ?
#
loop_
_entity_poly.entity_id
_entity_poly.type
_entity_poly.pdbx_seq_one_letter_code
_entity_poly.pdbx_strand_id
1 'polypeptide(L)'
;VQMLKNLSSPDQIGAGMAVALLTTFYGAFSANLIFIPLAGKLGIYSKAETTAMEMIVEGVCAIAQGDNPTTIREKMQAFISQSRREEVKANI
;
A
#
# COMPACT_ATOMS: atom_id res chain seq x y z
N VAL A 1 5.94 33.75 -4.50
CA VAL A 1 6.40 35.09 -4.02
C VAL A 1 6.30 36.19 -5.10
N GLN A 2 5.74 35.89 -6.29
CA GLN A 2 5.61 36.88 -7.37
C GLN A 2 4.42 37.83 -7.17
N MET A 3 3.31 37.33 -6.60
CA MET A 3 2.07 38.09 -6.39
C MET A 3 2.21 39.20 -5.32
N LEU A 4 2.88 38.92 -4.19
CA LEU A 4 3.12 39.91 -3.13
C LEU A 4 4.11 41.03 -3.53
N LYS A 5 4.86 40.84 -4.62
CA LYS A 5 5.93 41.76 -5.04
C LYS A 5 5.40 42.96 -5.84
N ASN A 6 4.22 42.84 -6.46
CA ASN A 6 3.59 43.84 -7.32
C ASN A 6 2.14 44.14 -6.89
N LEU A 7 1.96 44.58 -5.64
CA LEU A 7 0.64 44.89 -5.07
C LEU A 7 -0.04 46.14 -5.67
N SER A 8 0.68 46.92 -6.47
CA SER A 8 0.27 48.26 -6.94
C SER A 8 -0.71 48.24 -8.12
N SER A 9 -0.80 47.12 -8.86
CA SER A 9 -1.65 46.99 -10.04
C SER A 9 -2.64 45.82 -9.86
N PRO A 10 -3.95 46.09 -9.75
CA PRO A 10 -5.00 45.08 -9.55
C PRO A 10 -4.96 43.91 -10.57
N ASP A 11 -4.56 44.18 -11.82
CA ASP A 11 -4.47 43.17 -12.88
C ASP A 11 -3.42 42.08 -12.60
N GLN A 12 -2.29 42.45 -11.98
CA GLN A 12 -1.21 41.49 -11.64
C GLN A 12 -1.58 40.59 -10.45
N ILE A 13 -2.48 41.05 -9.57
CA ILE A 13 -2.98 40.27 -8.45
C ILE A 13 -3.85 39.10 -8.96
N GLY A 14 -4.71 39.36 -9.94
CA GLY A 14 -5.57 38.33 -10.55
C GLY A 14 -4.77 37.22 -11.23
N ALA A 15 -3.77 37.58 -12.04
CA ALA A 15 -2.90 36.60 -12.70
C ALA A 15 -2.08 35.78 -11.68
N GLY A 16 -1.52 36.42 -10.65
CA GLY A 16 -0.74 35.74 -9.61
C GLY A 16 -1.59 34.81 -8.74
N MET A 17 -2.84 35.17 -8.47
CA MET A 17 -3.77 34.33 -7.69
C MET A 17 -4.28 33.13 -8.50
N ALA A 18 -4.56 33.30 -9.80
CA ALA A 18 -4.98 32.21 -10.67
C ALA A 18 -3.94 31.07 -10.75
N VAL A 19 -2.65 31.42 -10.87
CA VAL A 19 -1.56 30.42 -10.89
C VAL A 19 -1.44 29.69 -9.55
N ALA A 20 -1.61 30.39 -8.43
CA ALA A 20 -1.57 29.77 -7.11
C ALA A 20 -2.70 28.74 -6.94
N LEU A 21 -3.93 29.10 -7.33
CA LEU A 21 -5.08 28.21 -7.27
C LEU A 21 -4.94 26.99 -8.19
N LEU A 22 -4.43 27.18 -9.41
CA LEU A 22 -4.14 26.07 -10.33
C LEU A 22 -3.06 25.14 -9.76
N THR A 23 -2.01 25.69 -9.15
CA THR A 23 -0.96 24.88 -8.53
C THR A 23 -1.52 24.04 -7.39
N THR A 24 -2.38 24.62 -6.54
CA THR A 24 -3.09 23.88 -5.47
C THR A 24 -4.03 22.83 -6.05
N PHE A 25 -4.75 23.14 -7.13
CA PHE A 25 -5.64 22.19 -7.80
C PHE A 25 -4.88 21.00 -8.37
N TYR A 26 -3.82 21.22 -9.15
CA TYR A 26 -3.03 20.14 -9.72
C TYR A 26 -2.33 19.30 -8.64
N GLY A 27 -1.87 19.92 -7.56
CA GLY A 27 -1.33 19.22 -6.40
C GLY A 27 -2.37 18.32 -5.72
N ALA A 28 -3.54 18.86 -5.38
CA ALA A 28 -4.62 18.11 -4.74
C ALA A 28 -5.17 17.01 -5.66
N PHE A 29 -5.29 17.29 -6.96
CA PHE A 29 -5.77 16.34 -7.96
C PHE A 29 -4.80 15.16 -8.09
N SER A 30 -3.51 15.42 -8.30
CA SER A 30 -2.50 14.36 -8.45
C SER A 30 -2.32 13.55 -7.16
N ALA A 31 -2.35 14.18 -5.98
CA ALA A 31 -2.29 13.50 -4.69
C ALA A 31 -3.43 12.50 -4.53
N ASN A 32 -4.67 12.95 -4.69
CA ASN A 32 -5.83 12.13 -4.37
C ASN A 32 -6.16 11.08 -5.43
N LEU A 33 -5.96 11.38 -6.72
CA LEU A 33 -6.28 10.42 -7.79
C LEU A 33 -5.14 9.46 -8.14
N ILE A 34 -3.89 9.84 -7.93
CA ILE A 34 -2.75 9.02 -8.40
C ILE A 34 -2.00 8.45 -7.21
N PHE A 35 -1.45 9.30 -6.35
CA PHE A 35 -0.49 8.86 -5.34
C PHE A 35 -1.14 8.09 -4.19
N ILE A 36 -2.31 8.51 -3.70
CA ILE A 36 -3.04 7.81 -2.63
C ILE A 36 -3.45 6.38 -3.05
N PRO A 37 -4.16 6.17 -4.18
CA PRO A 37 -4.54 4.81 -4.58
C PRO A 37 -3.32 3.95 -4.95
N LEU A 38 -2.25 4.55 -5.50
CA LEU A 38 -1.01 3.83 -5.78
C LEU A 38 -0.35 3.34 -4.48
N ALA A 39 -0.28 4.18 -3.45
CA ALA A 39 0.24 3.81 -2.13
C ALA A 39 -0.61 2.70 -1.49
N GLY A 40 -1.94 2.80 -1.59
CA GLY A 40 -2.86 1.76 -1.11
C GLY A 40 -2.61 0.41 -1.79
N LYS A 41 -2.45 0.41 -3.11
CA LYS A 41 -2.15 -0.81 -3.88
C LYS A 41 -0.80 -1.41 -3.50
N LEU A 42 0.24 -0.59 -3.35
CA LEU A 42 1.56 -1.05 -2.87
C LEU A 42 1.47 -1.65 -1.46
N GLY A 43 0.69 -1.04 -0.57
CA GLY A 43 0.47 -1.53 0.78
C GLY A 43 -0.16 -2.93 0.81
N ILE A 44 -1.09 -3.21 -0.11
CA ILE A 44 -1.69 -4.56 -0.24
C ILE A 44 -0.63 -5.58 -0.65
N TYR A 45 0.21 -5.27 -1.64
CA TYR A 45 1.28 -6.17 -2.06
C TYR A 45 2.31 -6.40 -0.96
N SER A 46 2.74 -5.34 -0.29
CA SER A 46 3.70 -5.43 0.82
C SER A 46 3.15 -6.27 1.97
N LYS A 47 1.86 -6.15 2.29
CA LYS A 47 1.23 -6.99 3.31
C LYS A 47 1.18 -8.46 2.89
N ALA A 48 0.85 -8.74 1.64
CA ALA A 48 0.86 -10.11 1.12
C ALA A 48 2.26 -10.74 1.15
N GLU A 49 3.28 -9.98 0.78
CA GLU A 49 4.69 -10.41 0.85
C GLU A 49 5.13 -10.67 2.29
N THR A 50 4.78 -9.76 3.21
CA THR A 50 5.11 -9.90 4.64
C THR A 50 4.51 -11.18 5.21
N THR A 51 3.23 -11.46 4.95
CA THR A 51 2.57 -12.70 5.40
C THR A 51 3.21 -13.95 4.80
N ALA A 52 3.67 -13.90 3.55
CA ALA A 52 4.38 -15.01 2.93
C ALA A 52 5.75 -15.26 3.58
N MET A 53 6.50 -14.19 3.89
CA MET A 53 7.77 -14.29 4.61
C MET A 53 7.58 -14.82 6.04
N GLU A 54 6.56 -14.33 6.76
CA GLU A 54 6.20 -14.83 8.09
C GLU A 54 5.90 -16.33 8.08
N MET A 55 5.12 -16.80 7.09
CA MET A 55 4.83 -18.22 6.91
C MET A 55 6.11 -19.05 6.72
N ILE A 56 7.05 -18.57 5.91
CA ILE A 56 8.34 -19.25 5.66
C ILE A 56 9.16 -19.32 6.95
N VAL A 57 9.28 -18.21 7.68
CA VAL A 57 10.06 -18.14 8.92
C VAL A 57 9.48 -19.10 9.97
N GLU A 58 8.16 -19.08 10.18
CA GLU A 58 7.48 -19.97 11.12
C GLU A 58 7.64 -21.44 10.70
N GLY A 59 7.56 -21.73 9.39
CA GLY A 59 7.80 -23.07 8.86
C GLY A 59 9.21 -23.58 9.15
N VAL A 60 10.24 -22.76 8.93
CA VAL A 60 11.64 -23.10 9.23
C VAL A 60 11.86 -23.30 10.73
N CYS A 61 11.30 -22.42 11.57
CA CYS A 61 11.37 -22.55 13.03
C CYS A 61 10.73 -23.85 13.52
N ALA A 62 9.55 -24.21 13.01
CA ALA A 62 8.85 -25.43 13.40
C ALA A 62 9.60 -26.70 12.97
N ILE A 63 10.24 -26.69 11.79
CA ILE A 63 11.12 -27.77 11.34
C ILE A 63 12.34 -27.89 12.27
N ALA A 64 12.97 -26.78 12.65
CA ALA A 64 14.13 -26.78 13.54
C ALA A 64 13.80 -27.28 14.96
N GLN A 65 12.58 -27.04 15.44
CA GLN A 65 12.08 -27.53 16.73
C GLN A 65 11.69 -29.01 16.70
N GLY A 66 11.58 -29.63 15.53
CA GLY A 66 11.18 -31.03 15.38
C GLY A 66 9.69 -31.26 15.61
N ASP A 67 8.84 -30.26 15.34
CA ASP A 67 7.39 -30.40 15.44
C ASP A 67 6.88 -31.52 14.49
N ASN A 68 5.80 -32.20 14.87
CA ASN A 68 5.18 -33.21 14.03
C ASN A 68 4.73 -32.58 12.69
N PRO A 69 5.06 -33.17 11.52
CA PRO A 69 4.68 -32.64 10.20
C PRO A 69 3.19 -32.32 10.03
N THR A 70 2.31 -33.06 10.72
CA THR A 70 0.87 -32.80 10.73
C THR A 70 0.55 -31.47 11.43
N THR A 71 1.16 -31.23 12.59
CA THR A 71 1.02 -29.98 13.35
C THR A 71 1.58 -28.79 12.57
N ILE A 72 2.73 -28.96 11.90
CA ILE A 72 3.31 -27.93 11.03
C ILE A 72 2.33 -27.59 9.90
N ARG A 73 1.74 -28.60 9.25
CA ARG A 73 0.76 -28.40 8.18
C ARG A 73 -0.49 -27.65 8.67
N GLU A 74 -0.99 -27.96 9.87
CA GLU A 74 -2.13 -27.25 10.45
C GLU A 74 -1.80 -25.78 10.76
N LYS A 75 -0.62 -25.51 11.33
CA LYS A 75 -0.12 -24.14 11.54
C LYS A 75 0.00 -23.38 10.23
N MET A 76 0.55 -24.00 9.18
CA MET A 76 0.69 -23.37 7.86
C MET A 76 -0.67 -23.11 7.19
N GLN A 77 -1.66 -23.98 7.39
CA GLN A 77 -3.02 -23.72 6.92
C GLN A 77 -3.58 -22.44 7.54
N ALA A 78 -3.22 -22.08 8.78
CA ALA A 78 -3.67 -20.86 9.45
C ALA A 78 -3.33 -19.58 8.65
N PHE A 79 -2.19 -19.55 7.96
CA PHE A 79 -1.69 -18.40 7.18
C PHE A 79 -2.37 -18.23 5.81
N ILE A 80 -3.11 -19.23 5.33
CA ILE A 80 -3.79 -19.21 4.03
C ILE A 80 -5.26 -18.77 4.21
N SER A 81 -5.78 -17.94 3.31
CA SER A 81 -7.20 -17.54 3.30
C SER A 81 -8.11 -18.75 3.09
N GLN A 82 -9.32 -18.74 3.69
CA GLN A 82 -10.27 -19.86 3.62
C GLN A 82 -10.53 -20.32 2.18
N SER A 83 -10.70 -19.38 1.24
CA SER A 83 -10.87 -19.66 -0.19
C SER A 83 -9.73 -20.47 -0.80
N ARG A 84 -8.50 -20.21 -0.37
CA ARG A 84 -7.30 -20.87 -0.91
C ARG A 84 -6.94 -22.15 -0.15
N ARG A 85 -7.48 -22.33 1.08
CA ARG A 85 -7.39 -23.60 1.81
C ARG A 85 -8.18 -24.72 1.12
N GLU A 86 -9.35 -24.42 0.56
CA GLU A 86 -10.16 -25.41 -0.17
C GLU A 86 -9.44 -25.91 -1.43
N GLU A 87 -8.81 -25.00 -2.17
CA GLU A 87 -8.02 -25.31 -3.37
C GLU A 87 -6.78 -26.17 -3.06
N VAL A 88 -6.09 -25.90 -1.95
CA VAL A 88 -4.94 -26.70 -1.52
C VAL A 88 -5.37 -28.08 -1.01
N LYS A 89 -6.52 -28.20 -0.33
CA LYS A 89 -7.05 -29.50 0.12
C LYS A 89 -7.56 -30.37 -1.03
N ALA A 90 -8.07 -29.77 -2.11
CA ALA A 90 -8.56 -30.52 -3.27
C ALA A 90 -7.44 -31.14 -4.13
N ASN A 91 -6.21 -30.63 -4.02
CA ASN A 91 -5.04 -31.06 -4.80
C ASN A 91 -4.07 -32.00 -4.04
N ILE A 92 -4.48 -32.49 -2.86
CA ILE A 92 -3.72 -33.46 -2.04
C ILE A 92 -4.55 -34.73 -1.91
#